data_AF-A0A661ZB52-F1
#
_entry.id   AF-A0A661ZB52-F1
#
_cell.length_a   1.000
_cell.length_b   1.000
_cell.length_c   1.000
_cell.angle_alpha   90.00
_cell.angle_beta   90.00
_cell.angle_gamma   90.00
#
_symmetry.space_group_name_H-M   'P 1'
#
loop_
_entity.id
_entity.type
_entity.pdbx_description
1 polymer ?
#
loop_
_entity_poly.entity_id
_entity_poly.type
_entity_poly.pdbx_seq_one_letter_code
_entity_poly.pdbx_strand_id
1 'polypeptide(L)'
;MLTMRLILQIFIFTIVISSFVSNPASGTPKVSPALLNRSSLSVDFRWKQISEDLGDDYGKVVDSIIVRGNRATKSYVVTREMATREGEELEREKLLRDYSYLKWMGIFSDVDFKVEDAGNNHCILIVDVVERPNLFMKYPYPVVNYDFKKGISYGFNWKVKNFRGVGEEIGFSVLKRREIEEGAGLYWIMPWFVGKRIRFSTSINAYRRVEEPVGIEYIKSRYYTKFSFGLPLSMSLMRQLWLGMRLSIEERESVQRERDDLELKSYKQDFLLTGFSIYYDSRDNYVSPWRGTLISFDADFYNSFRGLRQSYTFYSFKHDLFVPVTRGISIISAFDLHVRDGDVAEFFRMGLGGSTDLRGYVNGNLEGDTKLLHTFQVKAHVFGPVIIPLPKVGKFDVTVSAVAFMDNGLLAGHFDDIPDSQVYTTGGFGIELLSPLQDRVRFEVAAGESGTAAFIVSSHSRF
;
A
#
# COMPACT_ATOMS: atom_id res chain seq x y z
N MET A 1 21.38 16.76 -8.68
CA MET A 1 20.49 17.26 -9.77
C MET A 1 20.34 16.28 -10.95
N LEU A 2 21.42 15.64 -11.42
CA LEU A 2 21.38 14.66 -12.52
C LEU A 2 20.53 13.42 -12.17
N THR A 3 20.73 12.87 -10.98
CA THR A 3 20.02 11.71 -10.42
C THR A 3 18.50 11.91 -10.41
N MET A 4 18.03 13.06 -9.91
CA MET A 4 16.61 13.40 -9.92
C MET A 4 16.03 13.47 -11.34
N ARG A 5 16.74 14.09 -12.29
CA ARG A 5 16.28 14.19 -13.69
C ARG A 5 16.15 12.81 -14.32
N LEU A 6 17.11 11.92 -14.11
CA LEU A 6 17.09 10.58 -14.68
C LEU A 6 15.95 9.73 -14.10
N ILE A 7 15.77 9.74 -12.77
CA ILE A 7 14.67 9.01 -12.12
C ILE A 7 13.31 9.53 -12.59
N LEU A 8 13.17 10.85 -12.75
CA LEU A 8 11.94 11.44 -13.26
C LEU A 8 11.68 11.06 -14.73
N GLN A 9 12.71 10.97 -15.57
CA GLN A 9 12.59 10.46 -16.95
C GLN A 9 12.14 9.00 -16.98
N ILE A 10 12.72 8.15 -16.14
CA ILE A 10 12.30 6.74 -15.98
C ILE A 10 10.83 6.67 -15.57
N PHE A 11 10.41 7.49 -14.61
CA PHE A 11 9.02 7.57 -14.17
C PHE A 11 8.06 7.95 -15.31
N ILE A 12 8.36 9.02 -16.05
CA ILE A 12 7.52 9.47 -17.17
C ILE A 12 7.43 8.38 -18.25
N PHE A 13 8.56 7.78 -18.62
CA PHE A 13 8.61 6.71 -19.61
C PHE A 13 7.79 5.48 -19.17
N THR A 14 7.90 5.09 -17.90
CA THR A 14 7.17 3.95 -17.32
C THR A 14 5.67 4.19 -17.32
N ILE A 15 5.20 5.41 -16.98
CA ILE A 15 3.78 5.76 -17.06
C ILE A 15 3.26 5.63 -18.49
N VAL A 16 4.00 6.15 -19.47
CA VAL A 16 3.59 6.10 -20.88
C VAL A 16 3.44 4.66 -21.32
N ILE A 17 4.43 3.79 -21.11
CA ILE A 17 4.35 2.37 -21.48
C ILE A 17 3.19 1.67 -20.76
N SER A 18 3.06 1.88 -19.45
CA SER A 18 2.04 1.18 -18.66
C SER A 18 0.62 1.64 -19.00
N SER A 19 0.45 2.87 -19.49
CA SER A 19 -0.83 3.33 -20.02
C SER A 19 -1.25 2.55 -21.27
N PHE A 20 -0.31 2.11 -22.11
CA PHE A 20 -0.59 1.26 -23.28
C PHE A 20 -0.83 -0.20 -22.91
N VAL A 21 -0.08 -0.76 -21.95
CA VAL A 21 -0.26 -2.16 -21.49
C VAL A 21 -1.57 -2.34 -20.71
N SER A 22 -2.05 -1.30 -20.04
CA SER A 22 -3.33 -1.30 -19.31
C SER A 22 -4.58 -1.12 -20.21
N ASN A 23 -4.42 -1.04 -21.53
CA ASN A 23 -5.54 -1.16 -22.45
C ASN A 23 -5.85 -2.64 -22.69
N PRO A 24 -7.10 -3.09 -22.46
CA PRO A 24 -7.48 -4.45 -22.84
C PRO A 24 -7.45 -4.53 -24.36
N ALA A 25 -6.37 -5.07 -24.92
CA ALA A 25 -6.42 -5.62 -26.26
C ALA A 25 -7.48 -6.73 -26.25
N SER A 26 -8.53 -6.51 -27.03
CA SER A 26 -9.58 -7.46 -27.34
C SER A 26 -8.98 -8.80 -27.77
N GLY A 27 -9.28 -9.87 -27.03
CA GLY A 27 -8.96 -11.24 -27.47
C GLY A 27 -8.45 -12.14 -26.35
N THR A 28 -9.32 -12.53 -25.41
CA THR A 28 -9.03 -13.73 -24.61
C THR A 28 -9.19 -14.96 -25.51
N PRO A 29 -8.19 -15.84 -25.64
CA PRO A 29 -8.36 -17.11 -26.34
C PRO A 29 -9.40 -17.97 -25.62
N LYS A 30 -10.34 -18.54 -26.38
CA LYS A 30 -11.31 -19.52 -25.88
C LYS A 30 -10.56 -20.78 -25.45
N VAL A 31 -10.46 -21.02 -24.15
CA VAL A 31 -10.00 -22.30 -23.58
C VAL A 31 -11.23 -23.11 -23.17
N SER A 32 -11.28 -24.37 -23.62
CA SER A 32 -12.40 -25.29 -23.47
C SER A 32 -12.80 -25.52 -21.99
N PRO A 33 -14.12 -25.54 -21.67
CA PRO A 33 -14.61 -25.71 -20.32
C PRO A 33 -14.77 -27.19 -19.98
N ALA A 34 -13.68 -27.90 -19.75
CA ALA A 34 -13.74 -29.21 -19.12
C ALA A 34 -12.54 -29.35 -18.19
N LEU A 35 -12.82 -29.61 -16.90
CA LEU A 35 -11.87 -29.79 -15.78
C LEU A 35 -11.47 -28.52 -15.03
N LEU A 36 -12.42 -27.85 -14.36
CA LEU A 36 -12.09 -27.09 -13.15
C LEU A 36 -13.19 -27.26 -12.09
N ASN A 37 -12.79 -27.84 -10.97
CA ASN A 37 -13.60 -28.18 -9.81
C ASN A 37 -14.10 -26.89 -9.11
N ARG A 38 -15.36 -26.89 -8.65
CA ARG A 38 -16.16 -25.71 -8.26
C ARG A 38 -15.80 -25.07 -6.89
N SER A 39 -14.58 -24.59 -6.63
CA SER A 39 -14.28 -24.04 -5.29
C SER A 39 -13.39 -22.80 -5.13
N SER A 40 -13.22 -21.92 -6.13
CA SER A 40 -12.36 -20.72 -5.94
C SER A 40 -12.77 -19.50 -6.79
N LEU A 41 -13.86 -18.79 -6.48
CA LEU A 41 -14.39 -17.78 -7.43
C LEU A 41 -15.15 -16.53 -6.89
N SER A 42 -15.28 -16.20 -5.61
CA SER A 42 -16.41 -15.32 -5.21
C SER A 42 -16.38 -13.82 -5.58
N VAL A 43 -15.25 -13.12 -5.77
CA VAL A 43 -15.33 -11.71 -6.25
C VAL A 43 -15.83 -11.69 -7.70
N ASP A 44 -15.23 -12.53 -8.55
CA ASP A 44 -15.64 -12.67 -9.95
C ASP A 44 -17.03 -13.30 -10.09
N PHE A 45 -17.40 -14.29 -9.26
CA PHE A 45 -18.69 -14.95 -9.36
C PHE A 45 -19.84 -14.07 -8.87
N ARG A 46 -19.68 -13.41 -7.72
CA ARG A 46 -20.73 -12.55 -7.18
C ARG A 46 -20.93 -11.32 -8.05
N TRP A 47 -19.85 -10.67 -8.47
CA TRP A 47 -19.96 -9.60 -9.46
C TRP A 47 -20.60 -10.10 -10.75
N LYS A 48 -20.20 -11.27 -11.26
CA LYS A 48 -20.77 -11.84 -12.47
C LYS A 48 -22.28 -12.04 -12.34
N GLN A 49 -22.76 -12.59 -11.22
CA GLN A 49 -24.19 -12.76 -10.97
C GLN A 49 -24.91 -11.41 -10.96
N ILE A 50 -24.43 -10.45 -10.16
CA ILE A 50 -24.97 -9.07 -10.15
C ILE A 50 -24.99 -8.49 -11.56
N SER A 51 -23.92 -8.70 -12.32
CA SER A 51 -23.76 -8.12 -13.65
C SER A 51 -24.66 -8.78 -14.69
N GLU A 52 -24.99 -10.06 -14.52
CA GLU A 52 -25.94 -10.80 -15.35
C GLU A 52 -27.38 -10.39 -14.99
N ASP A 53 -27.68 -10.23 -13.70
CA ASP A 53 -28.99 -9.79 -13.20
C ASP A 53 -29.34 -8.38 -13.69
N LEU A 54 -28.34 -7.50 -13.83
CA LEU A 54 -28.48 -6.13 -14.37
C LEU A 54 -28.37 -6.05 -15.90
N GLY A 55 -28.27 -7.18 -16.59
CA GLY A 55 -27.95 -7.24 -18.03
C GLY A 55 -28.81 -6.33 -18.91
N ASP A 56 -30.12 -6.32 -18.66
CA ASP A 56 -31.10 -5.55 -19.45
C ASP A 56 -31.18 -4.07 -19.02
N ASP A 57 -30.51 -3.69 -17.93
CA ASP A 57 -30.52 -2.33 -17.39
C ASP A 57 -29.32 -1.49 -17.83
N TYR A 58 -28.26 -2.11 -18.36
CA TYR A 58 -27.12 -1.35 -18.89
C TYR A 58 -27.55 -0.46 -20.06
N GLY A 59 -27.01 0.77 -20.10
CA GLY A 59 -27.38 1.79 -21.07
C GLY A 59 -28.64 2.60 -20.70
N LYS A 60 -29.37 2.24 -19.63
CA LYS A 60 -30.36 3.15 -19.02
C LYS A 60 -29.67 4.33 -18.37
N VAL A 61 -30.30 5.50 -18.39
CA VAL A 61 -29.78 6.71 -17.76
C VAL A 61 -30.08 6.66 -16.26
N VAL A 62 -29.07 6.83 -15.42
CA VAL A 62 -29.23 6.83 -13.97
C VAL A 62 -29.91 8.13 -13.54
N ASP A 63 -31.16 8.07 -13.10
CA ASP A 63 -31.89 9.23 -12.59
C ASP A 63 -31.44 9.61 -11.18
N SER A 64 -31.38 8.60 -10.28
CA SER A 64 -30.97 8.80 -8.89
C SER A 64 -30.24 7.58 -8.32
N ILE A 65 -29.37 7.82 -7.33
CA ILE A 65 -28.64 6.77 -6.62
C ILE A 65 -29.11 6.71 -5.15
N ILE A 66 -29.71 5.58 -4.76
CA ILE A 66 -30.20 5.35 -3.40
C ILE A 66 -29.31 4.35 -2.68
N VAL A 67 -28.72 4.79 -1.56
CA VAL A 67 -27.89 3.91 -0.70
C VAL A 67 -28.75 3.35 0.43
N ARG A 68 -28.71 2.02 0.63
CA ARG A 68 -29.46 1.31 1.68
C ARG A 68 -28.51 0.45 2.52
N GLY A 69 -28.84 0.27 3.80
CA GLY A 69 -28.08 -0.58 4.74
C GLY A 69 -26.91 0.11 5.46
N ASN A 70 -26.58 1.36 5.11
CA ASN A 70 -25.62 2.22 5.81
C ASN A 70 -26.23 2.82 7.09
N ARG A 71 -25.96 2.23 8.26
CA ARG A 71 -26.51 2.69 9.54
C ARG A 71 -25.68 3.79 10.18
N ALA A 72 -24.35 3.63 10.19
CA ALA A 72 -23.43 4.60 10.76
C ALA A 72 -22.79 5.51 9.70
N THR A 73 -22.61 5.00 8.49
CA THR A 73 -22.00 5.71 7.36
C THR A 73 -23.02 6.59 6.69
N LYS A 74 -22.69 7.85 6.42
CA LYS A 74 -23.58 8.76 5.71
C LYS A 74 -23.65 8.38 4.23
N SER A 75 -24.83 8.44 3.61
CA SER A 75 -25.03 7.99 2.21
C SER A 75 -24.10 8.70 1.22
N TYR A 76 -23.83 9.99 1.43
CA TYR A 76 -22.92 10.75 0.56
C TYR A 76 -21.47 10.21 0.56
N VAL A 77 -21.06 9.46 1.59
CA VAL A 77 -19.73 8.83 1.63
C VAL A 77 -19.63 7.72 0.59
N VAL A 78 -20.73 7.02 0.34
CA VAL A 78 -20.81 5.99 -0.71
C VAL A 78 -20.86 6.66 -2.08
N THR A 79 -21.82 7.57 -2.29
CA THR A 79 -22.06 8.15 -3.62
C THR A 79 -20.90 9.01 -4.14
N ARG A 80 -20.17 9.72 -3.26
CA ARG A 80 -19.01 10.52 -3.71
C ARG A 80 -17.84 9.65 -4.20
N GLU A 81 -17.72 8.45 -3.67
CA GLU A 81 -16.65 7.50 -4.00
C GLU A 81 -16.95 6.68 -5.25
N MET A 82 -18.19 6.69 -5.73
CA MET A 82 -18.64 6.01 -6.95
C MET A 82 -18.20 6.76 -8.22
N ALA A 83 -17.91 5.98 -9.26
CA ALA A 83 -17.66 6.42 -10.62
C ALA A 83 -18.96 6.57 -11.41
N THR A 84 -19.97 5.74 -11.15
CA THR A 84 -21.31 5.95 -11.68
C THR A 84 -21.92 7.22 -11.09
N ARG A 85 -22.48 8.08 -11.94
CA ARG A 85 -23.08 9.37 -11.58
C ARG A 85 -24.52 9.45 -12.07
N GLU A 86 -25.32 10.23 -11.36
CA GLU A 86 -26.66 10.63 -11.81
C GLU A 86 -26.56 11.44 -13.10
N GLY A 87 -27.44 11.17 -14.06
CA GLY A 87 -27.45 11.74 -15.40
C GLY A 87 -26.57 11.02 -16.43
N GLU A 88 -25.78 10.02 -16.03
CA GLU A 88 -24.97 9.20 -16.94
C GLU A 88 -25.62 7.86 -17.25
N GLU A 89 -25.22 7.24 -18.36
CA GLU A 89 -25.62 5.87 -18.69
C GLU A 89 -25.02 4.86 -17.69
N LEU A 90 -25.81 3.85 -17.36
CA LEU A 90 -25.38 2.75 -16.50
C LEU A 90 -24.39 1.86 -17.27
N GLU A 91 -23.10 2.06 -17.00
CA GLU A 91 -22.01 1.30 -17.62
C GLU A 91 -21.52 0.16 -16.70
N ARG A 92 -21.29 -1.01 -17.29
CA ARG A 92 -20.77 -2.20 -16.60
C ARG A 92 -19.40 -1.95 -15.99
N GLU A 93 -18.52 -1.25 -16.70
CA GLU A 93 -17.15 -0.97 -16.27
C GLU A 93 -17.10 -0.05 -15.05
N LYS A 94 -17.95 0.99 -15.01
CA LYS A 94 -18.07 1.90 -13.86
C LYS A 94 -18.63 1.17 -12.64
N LEU A 95 -19.69 0.38 -12.81
CA LEU A 95 -20.27 -0.42 -11.73
C LEU A 95 -19.30 -1.48 -11.19
N LEU A 96 -18.52 -2.16 -12.03
CA LEU A 96 -17.49 -3.10 -11.59
C LEU A 96 -16.45 -2.40 -10.72
N ARG A 97 -16.01 -1.22 -11.14
CA ARG A 97 -15.06 -0.42 -10.36
C ARG A 97 -15.70 0.03 -9.04
N ASP A 98 -16.97 0.41 -9.03
CA ASP A 98 -17.67 0.83 -7.81
C ASP A 98 -17.89 -0.32 -6.84
N TYR A 99 -18.31 -1.48 -7.33
CA TYR A 99 -18.38 -2.72 -6.56
C TYR A 99 -17.05 -3.01 -5.86
N SER A 100 -15.96 -2.98 -6.65
CA SER A 100 -14.62 -3.28 -6.16
C SER A 100 -14.19 -2.23 -5.13
N TYR A 101 -14.25 -0.95 -5.47
CA TYR A 101 -13.80 0.15 -4.62
C TYR A 101 -14.56 0.18 -3.29
N LEU A 102 -15.88 0.09 -3.31
CA LEU A 102 -16.71 0.10 -2.09
C LEU A 102 -16.42 -1.08 -1.17
N LYS A 103 -16.19 -2.29 -1.71
CA LYS A 103 -15.72 -3.42 -0.89
C LYS A 103 -14.36 -3.15 -0.27
N TRP A 104 -13.45 -2.55 -1.02
CA TRP A 104 -12.08 -2.31 -0.55
C TRP A 104 -11.96 -1.13 0.41
N MET A 105 -12.90 -0.18 0.43
CA MET A 105 -12.90 0.91 1.44
C MET A 105 -12.76 0.40 2.88
N GLY A 106 -13.10 -0.88 3.13
CA GLY A 106 -12.97 -1.50 4.45
C GLY A 106 -14.05 -1.09 5.43
N ILE A 107 -15.04 -0.34 4.94
CA ILE A 107 -16.25 0.05 5.67
C ILE A 107 -17.35 -1.00 5.46
N PHE A 108 -17.43 -1.63 4.28
CA PHE A 108 -18.48 -2.56 3.93
C PHE A 108 -17.94 -4.00 3.87
N SER A 109 -18.69 -4.93 4.45
CA SER A 109 -18.47 -6.39 4.32
C SER A 109 -19.08 -6.91 3.03
N ASP A 110 -20.12 -6.24 2.55
CA ASP A 110 -20.84 -6.61 1.36
C ASP A 110 -21.43 -5.42 0.63
N VAL A 111 -21.49 -5.53 -0.70
CA VAL A 111 -22.01 -4.50 -1.62
C VAL A 111 -22.80 -5.24 -2.70
N ASP A 112 -23.99 -4.74 -3.01
CA ASP A 112 -24.88 -5.26 -4.03
C ASP A 112 -25.56 -4.11 -4.79
N PHE A 113 -25.99 -4.38 -6.02
CA PHE A 113 -26.61 -3.38 -6.88
C PHE A 113 -27.92 -3.90 -7.43
N LYS A 114 -28.96 -3.07 -7.36
CA LYS A 114 -30.27 -3.34 -7.95
C LYS A 114 -30.71 -2.11 -8.73
N VAL A 115 -31.56 -2.34 -9.71
CA VAL A 115 -32.13 -1.27 -10.52
C VAL A 115 -33.65 -1.34 -10.42
N GLU A 116 -34.26 -0.17 -10.16
CA GLU A 116 -35.70 0.04 -10.30
C GLU A 116 -35.95 0.89 -11.56
N ASP A 117 -36.95 0.53 -12.36
CA ASP A 117 -37.28 1.27 -13.58
C ASP A 117 -37.92 2.62 -13.25
N ALA A 118 -37.40 3.70 -13.82
CA ALA A 118 -37.94 5.06 -13.68
C ALA A 118 -38.75 5.51 -14.91
N GLY A 119 -38.90 4.63 -15.92
CA GLY A 119 -39.54 4.94 -17.19
C GLY A 119 -38.65 5.76 -18.13
N ASN A 120 -39.03 5.89 -19.40
CA ASN A 120 -38.31 6.67 -20.42
C ASN A 120 -36.82 6.30 -20.59
N ASN A 121 -36.45 5.02 -20.40
CA ASN A 121 -35.05 4.57 -20.39
C ASN A 121 -34.21 5.15 -19.24
N HIS A 122 -34.86 5.63 -18.17
CA HIS A 122 -34.21 6.02 -16.93
C HIS A 122 -34.33 4.92 -15.88
N CYS A 123 -33.40 4.91 -14.92
CA CYS A 123 -33.41 3.94 -13.84
C CYS A 123 -32.93 4.54 -12.51
N ILE A 124 -33.41 3.97 -11.41
CA ILE A 124 -32.95 4.27 -10.05
C ILE A 124 -31.96 3.19 -9.65
N LEU A 125 -30.72 3.58 -9.39
CA LEU A 125 -29.68 2.66 -8.93
C LEU A 125 -29.71 2.53 -7.41
N ILE A 126 -29.99 1.32 -6.93
CA ILE A 126 -30.00 1.00 -5.50
C ILE A 126 -28.68 0.32 -5.15
N VAL A 127 -27.97 0.92 -4.20
CA VAL A 127 -26.70 0.43 -3.66
C VAL A 127 -26.97 -0.13 -2.27
N ASP A 128 -27.11 -1.45 -2.20
CA ASP A 128 -27.31 -2.18 -0.94
C ASP A 128 -25.94 -2.49 -0.32
N VAL A 129 -25.68 -1.95 0.88
CA VAL A 129 -24.41 -2.17 1.60
C VAL A 129 -24.62 -2.79 2.97
N VAL A 130 -23.66 -3.62 3.39
CA VAL A 130 -23.61 -4.19 4.74
C VAL A 130 -22.36 -3.68 5.44
N GLU A 131 -22.54 -2.75 6.39
CA GLU A 131 -21.43 -2.20 7.18
C GLU A 131 -20.68 -3.29 7.96
N ARG A 132 -19.35 -3.17 7.98
CA ARG A 132 -18.51 -4.04 8.79
C ARG A 132 -18.78 -3.78 10.27
N PRO A 133 -18.63 -4.81 11.11
CA PRO A 133 -18.80 -4.65 12.54
C PRO A 133 -17.72 -3.76 13.13
N ASN A 134 -18.12 -2.76 13.91
CA ASN A 134 -17.18 -1.85 14.58
C ASN A 134 -16.35 -2.50 15.70
N LEU A 135 -16.43 -3.82 15.93
CA LEU A 135 -15.90 -4.45 17.15
C LEU A 135 -14.38 -4.27 17.31
N PHE A 136 -13.60 -4.51 16.25
CA PHE A 136 -12.14 -4.34 16.27
C PHE A 136 -11.68 -2.87 16.14
N MET A 137 -12.59 -1.98 15.77
CA MET A 137 -12.32 -0.55 15.64
C MET A 137 -12.73 0.22 16.89
N LYS A 138 -13.61 -0.36 17.73
CA LYS A 138 -14.07 0.27 18.97
C LYS A 138 -13.02 0.20 20.08
N TYR A 139 -12.15 -0.81 20.09
CA TYR A 139 -11.18 -1.04 21.16
C TYR A 139 -9.77 -1.24 20.62
N PRO A 140 -8.73 -0.79 21.36
CA PRO A 140 -7.35 -1.13 21.06
C PRO A 140 -7.13 -2.65 21.06
N TYR A 141 -6.26 -3.13 20.18
CA TYR A 141 -5.89 -4.55 20.07
C TYR A 141 -4.36 -4.72 20.16
N PRO A 142 -3.89 -5.83 20.75
CA PRO A 142 -2.47 -6.10 20.85
C PRO A 142 -1.87 -6.41 19.48
N VAL A 143 -0.62 -6.02 19.28
CA VAL A 143 0.15 -6.34 18.08
C VAL A 143 1.50 -6.89 18.47
N VAL A 144 1.98 -7.88 17.71
CA VAL A 144 3.29 -8.50 17.86
C VAL A 144 3.88 -8.66 16.46
N ASN A 145 5.09 -8.15 16.25
CA ASN A 145 5.84 -8.33 15.02
C ASN A 145 7.19 -8.98 15.32
N TYR A 146 7.72 -9.71 14.35
CA TYR A 146 9.04 -10.32 14.45
C TYR A 146 9.90 -9.82 13.29
N ASP A 147 11.11 -9.38 13.62
CA ASP A 147 12.15 -9.04 12.65
C ASP A 147 13.36 -9.92 12.94
N PHE A 148 13.94 -10.54 11.92
CA PHE A 148 15.09 -11.44 12.08
C PHE A 148 16.33 -10.75 12.66
N LYS A 149 16.59 -9.50 12.26
CA LYS A 149 17.76 -8.73 12.72
C LYS A 149 17.50 -8.07 14.07
N LYS A 150 16.30 -7.50 14.25
CA LYS A 150 15.96 -6.64 15.39
C LYS A 150 15.18 -7.34 16.51
N GLY A 151 14.64 -8.53 16.27
CA GLY A 151 13.84 -9.29 17.22
C GLY A 151 12.37 -8.84 17.34
N ILE A 152 11.69 -9.36 18.37
CA ILE A 152 10.25 -9.17 18.61
C ILE A 152 9.93 -7.72 19.00
N SER A 153 8.94 -7.13 18.34
CA SER A 153 8.25 -5.92 18.81
C SER A 153 6.81 -6.25 19.21
N TYR A 154 6.31 -5.56 20.23
CA TYR A 154 4.97 -5.76 20.77
C TYR A 154 4.36 -4.42 21.19
N GLY A 155 3.04 -4.35 21.26
CA GLY A 155 2.35 -3.15 21.72
C GLY A 155 0.86 -3.17 21.43
N PHE A 156 0.29 -1.99 21.21
CA PHE A 156 -1.14 -1.80 20.99
C PHE A 156 -1.39 -0.91 19.80
N ASN A 157 -2.34 -1.31 18.96
CA ASN A 157 -2.88 -0.49 17.89
C ASN A 157 -4.36 -0.22 18.14
N TRP A 158 -4.81 0.96 17.74
CA TRP A 158 -6.21 1.31 17.68
C TRP A 158 -6.46 2.08 16.38
N LYS A 159 -7.46 1.67 15.61
CA LYS A 159 -7.74 2.23 14.29
C LYS A 159 -9.23 2.25 14.04
N VAL A 160 -9.76 3.38 13.56
CA VAL A 160 -11.16 3.57 13.20
C VAL A 160 -11.25 4.04 11.75
N LYS A 161 -11.47 3.12 10.80
CA LYS A 161 -11.83 3.43 9.39
C LYS A 161 -13.31 3.85 9.32
N ASN A 162 -13.64 5.10 8.98
CA ASN A 162 -14.98 5.72 9.05
C ASN A 162 -15.33 6.40 10.39
N PHE A 163 -14.36 7.08 10.98
CA PHE A 163 -14.61 7.99 12.11
C PHE A 163 -15.75 8.96 11.78
N ARG A 164 -16.72 9.11 12.70
CA ARG A 164 -17.95 9.93 12.56
C ARG A 164 -18.88 9.57 11.39
N GLY A 165 -18.69 8.43 10.75
CA GLY A 165 -19.51 8.02 9.61
C GLY A 165 -19.22 8.82 8.32
N VAL A 166 -18.07 9.50 8.25
CA VAL A 166 -17.71 10.40 7.12
C VAL A 166 -16.53 9.90 6.27
N GLY A 167 -16.11 8.64 6.43
CA GLY A 167 -15.02 8.00 5.70
C GLY A 167 -13.60 8.42 6.14
N GLU A 168 -13.47 9.11 7.28
CA GLU A 168 -12.17 9.48 7.86
C GLU A 168 -11.54 8.31 8.61
N GLU A 169 -10.21 8.26 8.66
CA GLU A 169 -9.48 7.27 9.44
C GLU A 169 -8.67 7.95 10.53
N ILE A 170 -8.90 7.57 11.79
CA ILE A 170 -8.04 7.95 12.92
C ILE A 170 -7.38 6.69 13.46
N GLY A 171 -6.11 6.80 13.82
CA GLY A 171 -5.41 5.70 14.43
C GLY A 171 -4.32 6.12 15.39
N PHE A 172 -4.00 5.19 16.28
CA PHE A 172 -3.00 5.31 17.31
C PHE A 172 -2.24 3.99 17.41
N SER A 173 -0.93 4.08 17.63
CA SER A 173 -0.03 2.94 17.75
C SER A 173 0.97 3.21 18.84
N VAL A 174 1.16 2.29 19.78
CA VAL A 174 2.32 2.22 20.66
C VAL A 174 3.02 0.90 20.41
N LEU A 175 4.32 0.96 20.15
CA LEU A 175 5.16 -0.22 19.91
C LEU A 175 6.42 -0.13 20.76
N LYS A 176 6.80 -1.25 21.36
CA LYS A 176 8.06 -1.44 22.06
C LYS A 176 8.77 -2.65 21.46
N ARG A 177 10.06 -2.54 21.21
CA ARG A 177 10.90 -3.64 20.73
C ARG A 177 11.97 -3.92 21.78
N ARG A 178 11.71 -4.95 22.59
CA ARG A 178 12.61 -5.38 23.68
C ARG A 178 13.04 -4.17 24.52
N GLU A 179 14.34 -4.04 24.77
CA GLU A 179 15.00 -2.89 25.41
C GLU A 179 15.76 -2.04 24.38
N ILE A 180 15.40 -2.15 23.10
CA ILE A 180 16.09 -1.47 21.99
C ILE A 180 15.41 -0.14 21.70
N GLU A 181 14.12 -0.17 21.38
CA GLU A 181 13.39 1.00 20.89
C GLU A 181 11.91 0.98 21.29
N GLU A 182 11.33 2.17 21.43
CA GLU A 182 9.93 2.41 21.68
C GLU A 182 9.42 3.55 20.80
N GLY A 183 8.14 3.50 20.44
CA GLY A 183 7.53 4.50 19.60
C GLY A 183 6.03 4.60 19.84
N ALA A 184 5.52 5.82 19.65
CA ALA A 184 4.11 6.11 19.69
C ALA A 184 3.76 7.02 18.50
N GLY A 185 2.61 6.77 17.89
CA GLY A 185 2.13 7.55 16.76
C GLY A 185 0.63 7.73 16.82
N LEU A 186 0.17 8.93 16.47
CA LEU A 186 -1.22 9.23 16.18
C LEU A 186 -1.32 9.77 14.77
N TYR A 187 -2.34 9.37 14.03
CA TYR A 187 -2.60 9.88 12.70
C TYR A 187 -4.09 10.10 12.46
N TRP A 188 -4.40 11.03 11.57
CA TRP A 188 -5.74 11.28 11.06
C TRP A 188 -5.68 11.52 9.56
N ILE A 189 -6.50 10.78 8.82
CA ILE A 189 -6.63 10.82 7.37
C ILE A 189 -8.05 11.26 7.02
N MET A 190 -8.15 12.32 6.22
CA MET A 190 -9.39 12.83 5.64
C MET A 190 -9.32 12.68 4.11
N PRO A 191 -10.00 11.69 3.52
CA PRO A 191 -9.97 11.51 2.06
C PRO A 191 -10.61 12.68 1.30
N TRP A 192 -11.54 13.40 1.96
CA TRP A 192 -12.24 14.57 1.42
C TRP A 192 -12.10 15.76 2.37
N PHE A 193 -11.11 16.60 2.12
CA PHE A 193 -10.85 17.81 2.90
C PHE A 193 -11.61 19.01 2.34
N VAL A 194 -12.31 19.76 3.21
CA VAL A 194 -13.11 20.96 2.85
C VAL A 194 -14.13 20.68 1.73
N GLY A 195 -14.77 19.51 1.77
CA GLY A 195 -15.78 19.09 0.80
C GLY A 195 -15.24 18.77 -0.60
N LYS A 196 -13.93 18.87 -0.83
CA LYS A 196 -13.28 18.54 -2.10
C LYS A 196 -12.56 17.20 -1.98
N ARG A 197 -12.32 16.54 -3.11
CA ARG A 197 -11.54 15.29 -3.20
C ARG A 197 -10.04 15.56 -3.02
N ILE A 198 -9.69 16.22 -1.91
CA ILE A 198 -8.33 16.53 -1.49
C ILE A 198 -8.05 15.63 -0.30
N ARG A 199 -7.06 14.75 -0.40
CA ARG A 199 -6.68 13.90 0.72
C ARG A 199 -5.79 14.69 1.66
N PHE A 200 -6.28 14.98 2.85
CA PHE A 200 -5.46 15.54 3.92
C PHE A 200 -5.08 14.45 4.90
N SER A 201 -3.84 14.48 5.38
CA SER A 201 -3.44 13.67 6.53
C SER A 201 -2.51 14.44 7.43
N THR A 202 -2.62 14.16 8.73
CA THR A 202 -1.71 14.65 9.75
C THR A 202 -1.28 13.50 10.64
N SER A 203 -0.04 13.53 11.11
CA SER A 203 0.46 12.57 12.09
C SER A 203 1.44 13.21 13.04
N ILE A 204 1.41 12.76 14.29
CA ILE A 204 2.35 13.13 15.34
C ILE A 204 3.00 11.83 15.80
N ASN A 205 4.32 11.79 15.78
CA ASN A 205 5.08 10.58 16.07
C ASN A 205 6.21 10.90 17.03
N ALA A 206 6.43 9.98 17.96
CA ALA A 206 7.52 9.95 18.89
C ALA A 206 8.24 8.62 18.76
N TYR A 207 9.56 8.67 18.69
CA TYR A 207 10.44 7.52 18.67
C TYR A 207 11.57 7.75 19.67
N ARG A 208 11.94 6.70 20.39
CA ARG A 208 13.09 6.69 21.28
C ARG A 208 13.81 5.36 21.18
N ARG A 209 15.13 5.42 21.05
CA ARG A 209 16.03 4.29 21.27
C ARG A 209 16.46 4.30 22.74
N VAL A 210 16.30 3.16 23.41
CA VAL A 210 16.68 2.96 24.82
C VAL A 210 18.10 2.40 24.90
N GLU A 211 18.46 1.52 23.97
CA GLU A 211 19.82 1.00 23.83
C GLU A 211 20.76 2.07 23.28
N GLU A 212 21.94 2.23 23.90
CA GLU A 212 23.02 3.10 23.44
C GLU A 212 24.15 2.24 22.86
N PRO A 213 24.12 1.92 21.55
CA PRO A 213 25.14 1.09 20.95
C PRO A 213 26.48 1.84 20.86
N VAL A 214 27.58 1.09 20.95
CA VAL A 214 28.95 1.63 20.92
C VAL A 214 29.54 1.50 19.52
N GLY A 215 30.17 2.56 19.04
CA GLY A 215 30.97 2.53 17.80
C GLY A 215 30.18 2.68 16.49
N ILE A 216 28.86 2.84 16.57
CA ILE A 216 27.98 3.06 15.41
C ILE A 216 27.13 4.31 15.60
N GLU A 217 26.71 4.93 14.49
CA GLU A 217 25.77 6.05 14.54
C GLU A 217 24.33 5.56 14.77
N TYR A 218 23.54 6.35 15.48
CA TYR A 218 22.13 6.02 15.72
C TYR A 218 21.29 7.25 16.06
N ILE A 219 19.98 7.14 15.80
CA ILE A 219 19.00 8.11 16.28
C ILE A 219 18.59 7.70 17.70
N LYS A 220 18.82 8.60 18.66
CA LYS A 220 18.43 8.42 20.07
C LYS A 220 16.97 8.76 20.30
N SER A 221 16.49 9.86 19.75
CA SER A 221 15.06 10.19 19.77
C SER A 221 14.63 11.04 18.59
N ARG A 222 13.35 10.94 18.23
CA ARG A 222 12.75 11.71 17.15
C ARG A 222 11.31 12.07 17.51
N TYR A 223 10.96 13.34 17.40
CA TYR A 223 9.60 13.83 17.55
C TYR A 223 9.24 14.61 16.31
N TYR A 224 8.19 14.23 15.59
CA TYR A 224 7.83 14.92 14.38
C TYR A 224 6.33 15.01 14.16
N THR A 225 5.92 16.14 13.59
CA THR A 225 4.57 16.37 13.09
C THR A 225 4.63 16.51 11.60
N LYS A 226 3.87 15.66 10.90
CA LYS A 226 3.80 15.63 9.44
C LYS A 226 2.40 16.01 8.98
N PHE A 227 2.34 16.87 7.98
CA PHE A 227 1.15 17.20 7.19
C PHE A 227 1.35 16.68 5.76
N SER A 228 0.30 16.15 5.16
CA SER A 228 0.34 15.74 3.76
C SER A 228 -0.96 16.04 3.04
N PHE A 229 -0.83 16.51 1.81
CA PHE A 229 -1.95 16.86 0.92
C PHE A 229 -1.84 16.05 -0.36
N GLY A 230 -2.90 15.35 -0.73
CA GLY A 230 -3.05 14.66 -2.01
C GLY A 230 -4.04 15.40 -2.88
N LEU A 231 -3.60 15.79 -4.07
CA LEU A 231 -4.40 16.45 -5.10
C LEU A 231 -4.57 15.49 -6.28
N PRO A 232 -5.81 15.16 -6.68
CA PRO A 232 -6.04 14.36 -7.87
C PRO A 232 -5.71 15.21 -9.10
N LEU A 233 -4.82 14.72 -9.95
CA LEU A 233 -4.47 15.32 -11.23
C LEU A 233 -5.30 14.73 -12.38
N SER A 234 -5.96 13.59 -12.17
CA SER A 234 -6.94 13.03 -13.11
C SER A 234 -8.35 13.01 -12.51
N MET A 235 -9.34 13.18 -13.40
CA MET A 235 -10.76 13.04 -13.05
C MET A 235 -11.19 11.57 -12.97
N SER A 236 -10.45 10.66 -13.60
CA SER A 236 -10.77 9.23 -13.60
C SER A 236 -10.60 8.63 -12.21
N LEU A 237 -11.63 7.90 -11.78
CA LEU A 237 -11.61 7.10 -10.57
C LEU A 237 -11.05 5.68 -10.78
N MET A 238 -10.78 5.30 -12.03
CA MET A 238 -10.18 4.03 -12.43
C MET A 238 -8.67 4.14 -12.64
N ARG A 239 -8.23 5.25 -13.26
CA ARG A 239 -6.83 5.53 -13.58
C ARG A 239 -6.43 6.84 -12.92
N GLN A 240 -5.94 6.72 -11.69
CA GLN A 240 -5.81 7.84 -10.80
C GLN A 240 -4.39 8.39 -10.82
N LEU A 241 -4.20 9.59 -11.35
CA LEU A 241 -2.97 10.35 -11.22
C LEU A 241 -3.11 11.34 -10.07
N TRP A 242 -2.12 11.41 -9.19
CA TRP A 242 -2.15 12.26 -8.01
C TRP A 242 -0.81 12.94 -7.77
N LEU A 243 -0.88 14.15 -7.24
CA LEU A 243 0.23 14.88 -6.65
C LEU A 243 0.08 14.87 -5.12
N GLY A 244 1.02 14.26 -4.43
CA GLY A 244 1.20 14.36 -2.98
C GLY A 244 2.17 15.47 -2.64
N MET A 245 1.88 16.26 -1.61
CA MET A 245 2.78 17.23 -1.00
C MET A 245 2.94 16.89 0.48
N ARG A 246 4.15 17.04 1.01
CA ARG A 246 4.51 16.69 2.38
C ARG A 246 5.27 17.83 3.03
N LEU A 247 4.91 18.11 4.27
CA LEU A 247 5.60 19.03 5.17
C LEU A 247 5.77 18.34 6.52
N SER A 248 6.96 18.33 7.09
CA SER A 248 7.17 17.84 8.45
C SER A 248 8.17 18.71 9.18
N ILE A 249 7.89 18.96 10.46
CA ILE A 249 8.85 19.53 11.41
C ILE A 249 9.26 18.41 12.35
N GLU A 250 10.55 18.29 12.59
CA GLU A 250 11.14 17.21 13.37
C GLU A 250 12.20 17.74 14.32
N GLU A 251 12.12 17.35 15.59
CA GLU A 251 13.23 17.41 16.54
C GLU A 251 13.90 16.03 16.59
N ARG A 252 15.22 15.99 16.43
CA ARG A 252 16.01 14.77 16.46
C ARG A 252 17.19 14.92 17.42
N GLU A 253 17.37 13.90 18.24
CA GLU A 253 18.62 13.65 18.96
C GLU A 253 19.29 12.42 18.34
N SER A 254 20.53 12.56 17.88
CA SER A 254 21.31 11.48 17.27
C SER A 254 22.75 11.48 17.79
N VAL A 255 23.36 10.30 17.81
CA VAL A 255 24.80 10.14 17.96
C VAL A 255 25.36 9.80 16.58
N GLN A 256 26.20 10.67 16.04
CA GLN A 256 26.76 10.52 14.69
C GLN A 256 28.15 11.14 14.60
N ARG A 257 28.86 10.81 13.53
CA ARG A 257 30.13 11.45 13.19
C ARG A 257 29.84 12.70 12.35
N GLU A 258 30.66 13.72 12.53
CA GLU A 258 30.73 14.82 11.59
C GLU A 258 31.63 14.43 10.43
N ARG A 259 31.43 15.00 9.24
CA ARG A 259 32.10 14.58 8.00
C ARG A 259 33.63 14.44 8.10
N ASP A 260 34.25 15.30 8.92
CA ASP A 260 35.70 15.37 9.11
C ASP A 260 36.16 14.83 10.47
N ASP A 261 35.24 14.31 11.28
CA ASP A 261 35.51 13.82 12.64
C ASP A 261 35.24 12.32 12.74
N LEU A 262 36.18 11.57 13.31
CA LEU A 262 36.00 10.14 13.56
C LEU A 262 35.27 9.87 14.89
N GLU A 263 35.17 10.87 15.76
CA GLU A 263 34.50 10.77 17.04
C GLU A 263 32.97 10.82 16.91
N LEU A 264 32.31 9.94 17.64
CA LEU A 264 30.86 9.94 17.77
C LEU A 264 30.45 11.02 18.77
N LYS A 265 29.61 11.95 18.32
CA LYS A 265 29.10 13.06 19.14
C LYS A 265 27.58 13.08 19.13
N SER A 266 27.01 13.56 20.24
CA SER A 266 25.56 13.73 20.37
C SER A 266 25.13 15.08 19.82
N TYR A 267 24.17 15.07 18.91
CA TYR A 267 23.60 16.28 18.29
C TYR A 267 22.10 16.35 18.55
N LYS A 268 21.63 17.57 18.82
CA LYS A 268 20.21 17.91 18.80
C LYS A 268 19.96 18.82 17.61
N GLN A 269 19.11 18.38 16.70
CA GLN A 269 18.83 19.06 15.45
C GLN A 269 17.33 19.23 15.26
N ASP A 270 16.94 20.35 14.66
CA ASP A 270 15.58 20.53 14.15
C ASP A 270 15.61 20.50 12.63
N PHE A 271 14.77 19.67 12.04
CA PHE A 271 14.65 19.47 10.61
C PHE A 271 13.32 19.99 10.09
N LEU A 272 13.38 20.65 8.93
CA LEU A 272 12.26 20.86 8.05
C LEU A 272 12.34 19.85 6.91
N LEU A 273 11.30 19.03 6.77
CA LEU A 273 11.08 18.17 5.61
C LEU A 273 10.06 18.83 4.70
N THR A 274 10.42 19.02 3.44
CA THR A 274 9.48 19.29 2.35
C THR A 274 9.58 18.15 1.35
N GLY A 275 8.47 17.75 0.74
CA GLY A 275 8.52 16.64 -0.20
C GLY A 275 7.30 16.58 -1.09
N PHE A 276 7.42 15.83 -2.18
CA PHE A 276 6.31 15.55 -3.06
C PHE A 276 6.31 14.10 -3.54
N SER A 277 5.12 13.62 -3.89
CA SER A 277 4.88 12.35 -4.55
C SER A 277 4.14 12.62 -5.85
N ILE A 278 4.50 11.96 -6.93
CA ILE A 278 3.60 11.81 -8.07
C ILE A 278 3.34 10.33 -8.20
N TYR A 279 2.08 9.93 -8.24
CA TYR A 279 1.76 8.53 -8.39
C TYR A 279 0.56 8.30 -9.31
N TYR A 280 0.62 7.21 -10.05
CA TYR A 280 -0.40 6.68 -10.93
C TYR A 280 -0.84 5.32 -10.40
N ASP A 281 -2.13 5.18 -10.11
CA ASP A 281 -2.72 3.93 -9.63
C ASP A 281 -3.88 3.51 -10.53
N SER A 282 -3.74 2.35 -11.17
CA SER A 282 -4.78 1.70 -11.98
C SER A 282 -5.12 0.30 -11.48
N ARG A 283 -4.66 -0.05 -10.27
CA ARG A 283 -4.93 -1.37 -9.68
C ARG A 283 -6.42 -1.57 -9.44
N ASP A 284 -6.86 -2.79 -9.62
CA ASP A 284 -8.23 -3.21 -9.31
C ASP A 284 -8.51 -3.29 -7.80
N ASN A 285 -7.48 -3.53 -7.00
CA ASN A 285 -7.53 -3.60 -5.55
C ASN A 285 -6.24 -3.02 -4.95
N TYR A 286 -6.33 -2.28 -3.84
CA TYR A 286 -5.15 -1.72 -3.18
C TYR A 286 -4.48 -2.67 -2.15
N VAL A 287 -5.21 -3.65 -1.60
CA VAL A 287 -4.72 -4.60 -0.57
C VAL A 287 -4.13 -5.85 -1.20
N SER A 288 -4.87 -6.42 -2.16
CA SER A 288 -4.51 -7.66 -2.83
C SER A 288 -4.75 -7.51 -4.33
N PRO A 289 -3.92 -6.69 -5.01
CA PRO A 289 -4.12 -6.39 -6.43
C PRO A 289 -4.00 -7.66 -7.28
N TRP A 290 -4.80 -7.72 -8.33
CA TRP A 290 -4.80 -8.83 -9.29
C TRP A 290 -4.47 -8.37 -10.71
N ARG A 291 -4.84 -7.13 -11.03
CA ARG A 291 -4.61 -6.47 -12.32
C ARG A 291 -4.32 -4.99 -12.13
N GLY A 292 -3.51 -4.44 -13.02
CA GLY A 292 -3.25 -3.01 -13.12
C GLY A 292 -1.83 -2.68 -12.72
N THR A 293 -1.56 -1.41 -12.45
CA THR A 293 -0.22 -0.95 -12.07
C THR A 293 -0.27 0.14 -11.01
N LEU A 294 0.74 0.16 -10.16
CA LEU A 294 1.07 1.29 -9.29
C LEU A 294 2.44 1.80 -9.68
N ILE A 295 2.52 3.09 -10.04
CA ILE A 295 3.78 3.77 -10.29
C ILE A 295 3.83 4.96 -9.35
N SER A 296 4.90 5.11 -8.57
CA SER A 296 5.11 6.28 -7.73
C SER A 296 6.54 6.78 -7.80
N PHE A 297 6.68 8.10 -7.73
CA PHE A 297 7.95 8.78 -7.53
C PHE A 297 7.81 9.72 -6.35
N ASP A 298 8.76 9.65 -5.43
CA ASP A 298 8.81 10.44 -4.21
C ASP A 298 10.17 11.13 -4.10
N ALA A 299 10.15 12.39 -3.71
CA ALA A 299 11.34 13.15 -3.32
C ALA A 299 11.06 13.86 -2.00
N ASP A 300 11.84 13.54 -0.96
CA ASP A 300 11.77 14.16 0.37
C ASP A 300 13.09 14.86 0.66
N PHE A 301 13.03 16.18 0.81
CA PHE A 301 14.15 17.07 1.09
C PHE A 301 14.19 17.37 2.58
N TYR A 302 15.29 17.06 3.23
CA TYR A 302 15.52 17.30 4.65
C TYR A 302 16.55 18.40 4.81
N ASN A 303 16.19 19.42 5.57
CA ASN A 303 17.09 20.52 5.88
C ASN A 303 17.04 20.80 7.38
N SER A 304 18.17 20.63 8.05
CA SER A 304 18.31 21.10 9.43
C SER A 304 18.38 22.63 9.45
N PHE A 305 17.66 23.24 10.38
CA PHE A 305 17.67 24.70 10.59
C PHE A 305 18.16 25.08 11.99
N ARG A 306 18.36 24.10 12.88
CA ARG A 306 19.02 24.24 14.19
C ARG A 306 19.90 23.02 14.45
N GLY A 307 21.04 23.22 15.13
CA GLY A 307 22.01 22.16 15.43
C GLY A 307 23.06 22.02 14.32
N LEU A 308 23.56 20.80 14.12
CA LEU A 308 24.50 20.47 13.03
C LEU A 308 23.85 20.76 11.67
N ARG A 309 24.56 21.50 10.80
CA ARG A 309 24.09 21.83 9.45
C ARG A 309 24.22 20.62 8.53
N GLN A 310 23.08 19.99 8.31
CA GLN A 310 22.92 18.80 7.49
C GLN A 310 21.76 18.98 6.51
N SER A 311 21.97 18.56 5.26
CA SER A 311 20.96 18.56 4.20
C SER A 311 21.11 17.30 3.35
N TYR A 312 20.01 16.58 3.18
CA TYR A 312 19.97 15.37 2.38
C TYR A 312 18.59 15.18 1.74
N THR A 313 18.55 14.40 0.67
CA THR A 313 17.34 14.10 -0.09
C THR A 313 17.16 12.61 -0.24
N PHE A 314 15.93 12.16 -0.02
CA PHE A 314 15.54 10.78 -0.25
C PHE A 314 14.64 10.70 -1.48
N TYR A 315 15.09 9.97 -2.48
CA TYR A 315 14.30 9.62 -3.64
C TYR A 315 13.79 8.20 -3.51
N SER A 316 12.56 7.96 -3.94
CA SER A 316 12.01 6.62 -4.09
C SER A 316 11.21 6.54 -5.38
N PHE A 317 11.47 5.51 -6.18
CA PHE A 317 10.68 5.17 -7.35
C PHE A 317 10.17 3.75 -7.19
N LYS A 318 8.89 3.57 -7.47
CA LYS A 318 8.22 2.28 -7.36
C LYS A 318 7.38 2.01 -8.59
N HIS A 319 7.43 0.78 -9.07
CA HIS A 319 6.59 0.28 -10.15
C HIS A 319 6.16 -1.16 -9.86
N ASP A 320 4.88 -1.34 -9.52
CA ASP A 320 4.24 -2.65 -9.41
C ASP A 320 3.34 -2.86 -10.62
N LEU A 321 3.50 -3.99 -11.30
CA LEU A 321 2.68 -4.42 -12.42
C LEU A 321 2.02 -5.76 -12.10
N PHE A 322 0.70 -5.83 -12.28
CA PHE A 322 -0.12 -7.01 -12.04
C PHE A 322 -0.82 -7.41 -13.34
N VAL A 323 -0.50 -8.60 -13.84
CA VAL A 323 -0.98 -9.12 -15.12
C VAL A 323 -1.70 -10.45 -14.90
N PRO A 324 -3.04 -10.48 -14.98
CA PRO A 324 -3.78 -11.73 -14.90
C PRO A 324 -3.49 -12.58 -16.15
N VAL A 325 -2.99 -13.80 -15.94
CA VAL A 325 -2.77 -14.78 -17.02
C VAL A 325 -4.02 -15.63 -17.23
N THR A 326 -4.69 -15.97 -16.12
CA THR A 326 -5.99 -16.64 -16.12
C THR A 326 -6.88 -16.00 -15.05
N ARG A 327 -8.11 -16.50 -14.89
CA ARG A 327 -8.99 -16.06 -13.79
C ARG A 327 -8.41 -16.39 -12.41
N GLY A 328 -7.59 -17.44 -12.30
CA GLY A 328 -7.06 -17.92 -11.02
C GLY A 328 -5.56 -17.69 -10.82
N ILE A 329 -4.86 -17.14 -11.82
CA ILE A 329 -3.41 -16.87 -11.76
C ILE A 329 -3.10 -15.44 -12.25
N SER A 330 -2.30 -14.71 -11.47
CA SER A 330 -1.73 -13.41 -11.83
C SER A 330 -0.21 -13.41 -11.67
N ILE A 331 0.47 -12.77 -12.61
CA ILE A 331 1.90 -12.49 -12.58
C ILE A 331 2.10 -11.08 -12.05
N ILE A 332 3.07 -10.92 -11.15
CA ILE A 332 3.41 -9.67 -10.50
C ILE A 332 4.88 -9.37 -10.78
N SER A 333 5.17 -8.15 -11.23
CA SER A 333 6.53 -7.62 -11.32
C SER A 333 6.59 -6.33 -10.52
N ALA A 334 7.35 -6.33 -9.43
CA ALA A 334 7.50 -5.18 -8.53
C ALA A 334 8.94 -4.67 -8.56
N PHE A 335 9.12 -3.38 -8.78
CA PHE A 335 10.41 -2.72 -8.84
C PHE A 335 10.44 -1.55 -7.85
N ASP A 336 11.49 -1.47 -7.04
CA ASP A 336 11.71 -0.37 -6.11
C ASP A 336 13.15 0.12 -6.26
N LEU A 337 13.31 1.43 -6.39
CA LEU A 337 14.58 2.12 -6.37
C LEU A 337 14.53 3.16 -5.24
N HIS A 338 15.50 3.11 -4.34
CA HIS A 338 15.69 4.10 -3.30
C HIS A 338 17.08 4.71 -3.45
N VAL A 339 17.16 6.04 -3.38
CA VAL A 339 18.42 6.78 -3.42
C VAL A 339 18.44 7.76 -2.26
N ARG A 340 19.53 7.75 -1.50
CA ARG A 340 19.86 8.71 -0.45
C ARG A 340 20.99 9.58 -1.00
N ASP A 341 20.75 10.88 -1.07
CA ASP A 341 21.68 11.84 -1.68
C ASP A 341 21.96 13.00 -0.72
N GLY A 342 23.20 13.51 -0.74
CA GLY A 342 23.64 14.58 0.17
C GLY A 342 24.35 14.08 1.42
N ASP A 343 24.27 14.86 2.50
CA ASP A 343 24.98 14.60 3.76
C ASP A 343 24.21 13.59 4.63
N VAL A 344 24.20 12.34 4.17
CA VAL A 344 23.43 11.23 4.76
C VAL A 344 24.27 10.56 5.85
N ALA A 345 23.76 10.57 7.09
CA ALA A 345 24.39 9.86 8.20
C ALA A 345 24.33 8.33 8.03
N GLU A 346 25.25 7.61 8.69
CA GLU A 346 25.42 6.15 8.57
C GLU A 346 24.12 5.40 8.91
N PHE A 347 23.36 5.86 9.91
CA PHE A 347 22.09 5.24 10.29
C PHE A 347 20.96 5.34 9.24
N PHE A 348 21.16 6.11 8.16
CA PHE A 348 20.25 6.14 7.01
C PHE A 348 20.69 5.29 5.84
N ARG A 349 21.90 4.71 5.90
CA ARG A 349 22.37 3.77 4.89
C ARG A 349 21.44 2.56 4.86
N MET A 350 21.21 2.05 3.66
CA MET A 350 20.26 0.97 3.43
C MET A 350 20.98 -0.36 3.39
N GLY A 351 20.43 -1.34 4.10
CA GLY A 351 20.86 -2.73 4.00
C GLY A 351 20.02 -3.54 3.01
N LEU A 352 20.45 -4.79 2.78
CA LEU A 352 19.67 -5.83 2.08
C LEU A 352 19.20 -6.90 3.06
N GLY A 353 18.12 -7.57 2.65
CA GLY A 353 17.54 -8.69 3.38
C GLY A 353 16.43 -8.31 4.35
N GLY A 354 15.54 -9.27 4.61
CA GLY A 354 14.36 -9.10 5.45
C GLY A 354 13.08 -9.51 4.73
N SER A 355 11.94 -9.34 5.39
CA SER A 355 10.63 -9.73 4.84
C SER A 355 10.09 -8.79 3.76
N THR A 356 10.61 -7.56 3.69
CA THR A 356 10.13 -6.50 2.77
C THR A 356 11.09 -6.20 1.62
N ASP A 357 12.29 -6.77 1.66
CA ASP A 357 13.38 -6.46 0.74
C ASP A 357 13.74 -7.72 -0.07
N LEU A 358 14.88 -8.34 0.24
CA LEU A 358 15.36 -9.59 -0.37
C LEU A 358 15.05 -10.76 0.58
N ARG A 359 13.96 -11.49 0.32
CA ARG A 359 13.48 -12.53 1.24
C ARG A 359 14.41 -13.75 1.22
N GLY A 360 14.72 -14.29 2.39
CA GLY A 360 15.68 -15.41 2.52
C GLY A 360 17.15 -14.98 2.52
N TYR A 361 17.45 -13.69 2.38
CA TYR A 361 18.80 -13.15 2.49
C TYR A 361 19.06 -12.65 3.92
N VAL A 362 20.13 -13.16 4.55
CA VAL A 362 20.43 -12.93 5.97
C VAL A 362 21.68 -12.06 6.17
N ASN A 363 22.45 -11.74 5.11
CA ASN A 363 23.68 -10.95 5.28
C ASN A 363 23.35 -9.51 5.72
N GLY A 364 23.87 -9.14 6.89
CA GLY A 364 23.60 -7.86 7.55
C GLY A 364 24.61 -6.76 7.26
N ASN A 365 25.75 -7.09 6.64
CA ASN A 365 26.91 -6.21 6.62
C ASN A 365 27.00 -5.32 5.36
N LEU A 366 26.13 -5.56 4.37
CA LEU A 366 26.09 -4.74 3.16
C LEU A 366 25.25 -3.50 3.43
N GLU A 367 25.84 -2.34 3.13
CA GLU A 367 25.19 -1.05 3.25
C GLU A 367 25.50 -0.19 2.02
N GLY A 368 24.52 0.62 1.61
CA GLY A 368 24.67 1.55 0.51
C GLY A 368 23.62 2.66 0.55
N ASP A 369 23.89 3.73 -0.19
CA ASP A 369 22.98 4.88 -0.30
C ASP A 369 22.00 4.72 -1.46
N THR A 370 22.27 3.76 -2.36
CA THR A 370 21.36 3.37 -3.42
C THR A 370 20.97 1.90 -3.27
N LYS A 371 19.66 1.63 -3.29
CA LYS A 371 19.10 0.29 -3.22
C LYS A 371 18.13 0.07 -4.37
N LEU A 372 18.37 -0.97 -5.15
CA LEU A 372 17.47 -1.43 -6.20
C LEU A 372 16.97 -2.80 -5.84
N LEU A 373 15.66 -2.98 -5.91
CA LEU A 373 15.01 -4.25 -5.64
C LEU A 373 14.08 -4.58 -6.81
N HIS A 374 13.98 -5.85 -7.17
CA HIS A 374 13.02 -6.36 -8.13
C HIS A 374 12.43 -7.68 -7.62
N THR A 375 11.11 -7.86 -7.74
CA THR A 375 10.44 -9.11 -7.43
C THR A 375 9.62 -9.53 -8.63
N PHE A 376 9.82 -10.77 -9.08
CA PHE A 376 8.91 -11.46 -9.96
C PHE A 376 8.13 -12.51 -9.15
N GLN A 377 6.80 -12.45 -9.18
CA GLN A 377 5.96 -13.35 -8.40
C GLN A 377 4.79 -13.89 -9.23
N VAL A 378 4.53 -15.19 -9.11
CA VAL A 378 3.29 -15.82 -9.55
C VAL A 378 2.38 -15.99 -8.35
N LYS A 379 1.14 -15.53 -8.46
CA LYS A 379 0.11 -15.67 -7.43
C LYS A 379 -1.07 -16.44 -7.99
N ALA A 380 -1.49 -17.48 -7.28
CA ALA A 380 -2.63 -18.31 -7.62
C ALA A 380 -3.69 -18.29 -6.51
N HIS A 381 -4.96 -18.13 -6.84
CA HIS A 381 -6.04 -18.31 -5.87
C HIS A 381 -6.23 -19.79 -5.56
N VAL A 382 -6.15 -20.15 -4.27
CA VAL A 382 -6.30 -21.53 -3.80
C VAL A 382 -7.67 -21.72 -3.15
N PHE A 383 -8.13 -20.73 -2.39
CA PHE A 383 -9.42 -20.78 -1.70
C PHE A 383 -10.03 -19.39 -1.53
N GLY A 384 -11.37 -19.34 -1.53
CA GLY A 384 -12.11 -18.11 -1.35
C GLY A 384 -12.14 -17.19 -2.58
N PRO A 385 -12.60 -15.93 -2.43
CA PRO A 385 -13.09 -15.35 -1.18
C PRO A 385 -14.32 -16.08 -0.64
N VAL A 386 -14.49 -16.21 0.67
CA VAL A 386 -15.74 -16.67 1.28
C VAL A 386 -16.13 -15.71 2.39
N ILE A 387 -17.43 -15.42 2.50
CA ILE A 387 -17.96 -14.65 3.62
C ILE A 387 -18.31 -15.61 4.75
N ILE A 388 -17.57 -15.53 5.85
CA ILE A 388 -17.77 -16.33 7.05
C ILE A 388 -18.49 -15.47 8.11
N PRO A 389 -19.70 -15.86 8.56
CA PRO A 389 -20.33 -15.22 9.70
C PRO A 389 -19.68 -15.72 11.01
N LEU A 390 -19.07 -14.82 11.77
CA LEU A 390 -18.58 -15.08 13.11
C LEU A 390 -19.63 -14.65 14.15
N PRO A 391 -20.07 -15.55 15.06
CA PRO A 391 -21.04 -15.22 16.09
C PRO A 391 -20.64 -13.99 16.92
N LYS A 392 -21.55 -13.03 17.10
CA LYS A 392 -21.36 -11.75 17.84
C LYS A 392 -20.30 -10.80 17.28
N VAL A 393 -19.49 -11.23 16.32
CA VAL A 393 -18.45 -10.42 15.69
C VAL A 393 -18.94 -9.87 14.35
N GLY A 394 -19.58 -10.68 13.49
CA GLY A 394 -20.19 -10.28 12.22
C GLY A 394 -19.64 -11.03 10.99
N LYS A 395 -19.88 -10.54 9.77
CA LYS A 395 -19.48 -11.20 8.51
C LYS A 395 -18.08 -10.77 8.06
N PHE A 396 -17.25 -11.73 7.67
CA PHE A 396 -15.86 -11.50 7.25
C PHE A 396 -15.50 -12.23 5.97
N ASP A 397 -14.72 -11.57 5.12
CA ASP A 397 -14.13 -12.11 3.90
C ASP A 397 -12.80 -12.81 4.19
N VAL A 398 -12.66 -14.03 3.69
CA VAL A 398 -11.42 -14.82 3.79
C VAL A 398 -11.03 -15.31 2.40
N THR A 399 -9.80 -15.02 1.99
CA THR A 399 -9.20 -15.47 0.73
C THR A 399 -7.81 -16.04 1.00
N VAL A 400 -7.48 -17.17 0.36
CA VAL A 400 -6.17 -17.81 0.42
C VAL A 400 -5.58 -17.90 -0.98
N SER A 401 -4.34 -17.45 -1.13
CA SER A 401 -3.57 -17.53 -2.36
C SER A 401 -2.24 -18.24 -2.11
N ALA A 402 -1.81 -19.06 -3.06
CA ALA A 402 -0.44 -19.54 -3.11
C ALA A 402 0.41 -18.53 -3.88
N VAL A 403 1.66 -18.36 -3.46
CA VAL A 403 2.63 -17.48 -4.10
C VAL A 403 3.94 -18.21 -4.31
N ALA A 404 4.59 -17.95 -5.44
CA ALA A 404 5.96 -18.34 -5.72
C ALA A 404 6.69 -17.13 -6.31
N PHE A 405 7.91 -16.86 -5.87
CA PHE A 405 8.61 -15.63 -6.22
C PHE A 405 10.10 -15.82 -6.41
N MET A 406 10.68 -14.87 -7.14
CA MET A 406 12.11 -14.62 -7.28
C MET A 406 12.36 -13.15 -6.96
N ASP A 407 13.20 -12.89 -5.98
CA ASP A 407 13.60 -11.54 -5.59
C ASP A 407 15.05 -11.29 -6.00
N ASN A 408 15.31 -10.13 -6.56
CA ASN A 408 16.63 -9.62 -6.91
C ASN A 408 16.87 -8.33 -6.12
N GLY A 409 18.06 -8.18 -5.54
CA GLY A 409 18.43 -7.00 -4.77
C GLY A 409 19.85 -6.56 -5.03
N LEU A 410 20.07 -5.26 -5.06
CA LEU A 410 21.36 -4.63 -5.27
C LEU A 410 21.51 -3.44 -4.32
N LEU A 411 22.72 -3.28 -3.78
CA LEU A 411 23.16 -2.10 -3.06
C LEU A 411 24.38 -1.50 -3.73
N ALA A 412 24.39 -0.17 -3.78
CA ALA A 412 25.45 0.62 -4.36
C ALA A 412 25.78 1.81 -3.44
N GLY A 413 27.03 2.26 -3.49
CA GLY A 413 27.49 3.46 -2.77
C GLY A 413 26.82 4.71 -3.32
N HIS A 414 26.80 4.85 -4.64
CA HIS A 414 26.10 5.92 -5.34
C HIS A 414 25.16 5.37 -6.42
N PHE A 415 24.27 6.23 -6.94
CA PHE A 415 23.35 5.86 -8.02
C PHE A 415 24.08 5.46 -9.30
N ASP A 416 25.20 6.11 -9.59
CA ASP A 416 25.99 5.85 -10.80
C ASP A 416 26.73 4.50 -10.74
N ASP A 417 26.88 3.90 -9.55
CA ASP A 417 27.59 2.62 -9.37
C ASP A 417 26.67 1.40 -9.61
N ILE A 418 25.37 1.60 -9.90
CA ILE A 418 24.41 0.51 -10.15
C ILE A 418 24.91 -0.48 -11.23
N PRO A 419 25.43 -0.05 -12.39
CA PRO A 419 25.83 -0.97 -13.45
C PRO A 419 26.95 -1.94 -13.05
N ASP A 420 27.82 -1.52 -12.13
CA ASP A 420 28.99 -2.28 -11.68
C ASP A 420 28.73 -3.03 -10.35
N SER A 421 27.57 -2.84 -9.74
CA SER A 421 27.23 -3.40 -8.45
C SER A 421 26.72 -4.85 -8.54
N GLN A 422 27.05 -5.66 -7.52
CA GLN A 422 26.61 -7.05 -7.46
C GLN A 422 25.10 -7.16 -7.22
N VAL A 423 24.45 -8.01 -8.01
CA VAL A 423 23.03 -8.40 -7.82
C VAL A 423 22.98 -9.70 -7.01
N TYR A 424 22.11 -9.74 -6.01
CA TYR A 424 21.81 -10.92 -5.21
C TYR A 424 20.42 -11.43 -5.55
N THR A 425 20.30 -12.73 -5.82
CA THR A 425 19.01 -13.35 -6.15
C THR A 425 18.60 -14.36 -5.10
N THR A 426 17.30 -14.39 -4.79
CA THR A 426 16.67 -15.34 -3.88
C THR A 426 15.36 -15.85 -4.46
N GLY A 427 14.90 -17.01 -4.01
CA GLY A 427 13.65 -17.60 -4.47
C GLY A 427 12.86 -18.20 -3.31
N GLY A 428 11.55 -18.23 -3.44
CA GLY A 428 10.69 -18.74 -2.39
C GLY A 428 9.27 -19.03 -2.83
N PHE A 429 8.50 -19.57 -1.90
CA PHE A 429 7.07 -19.82 -2.07
C PHE A 429 6.35 -19.70 -0.73
N GLY A 430 5.04 -19.54 -0.76
CA GLY A 430 4.25 -19.35 0.44
C GLY A 430 2.76 -19.28 0.21
N ILE A 431 2.06 -18.94 1.29
CA ILE A 431 0.61 -18.75 1.31
C ILE A 431 0.32 -17.33 1.81
N GLU A 432 -0.58 -16.67 1.11
CA GLU A 432 -1.12 -15.36 1.42
C GLU A 432 -2.58 -15.52 1.87
N LEU A 433 -2.88 -15.02 3.06
CA LEU A 433 -4.22 -14.96 3.64
C LEU A 433 -4.68 -13.51 3.68
N LEU A 434 -5.84 -13.23 3.10
CA LEU A 434 -6.53 -11.97 3.33
C LEU A 434 -7.28 -12.08 4.66
N SER A 435 -6.87 -11.26 5.63
CA SER A 435 -7.49 -11.21 6.95
C SER A 435 -8.86 -10.51 6.90
N PRO A 436 -9.78 -10.90 7.79
CA PRO A 436 -11.00 -10.17 8.17
C PRO A 436 -10.86 -8.64 8.34
N LEU A 437 -9.65 -8.15 8.64
CA LEU A 437 -9.35 -6.73 8.84
C LEU A 437 -8.93 -5.98 7.56
N GLN A 438 -8.99 -6.67 6.41
CA GLN A 438 -8.38 -6.23 5.15
C GLN A 438 -6.88 -5.97 5.26
N ASP A 439 -6.23 -6.70 6.15
CA ASP A 439 -4.79 -6.80 6.21
C ASP A 439 -4.39 -8.12 5.57
N ARG A 440 -3.14 -8.22 5.12
CA ARG A 440 -2.66 -9.40 4.41
C ARG A 440 -1.62 -10.10 5.24
N VAL A 441 -1.82 -11.37 5.55
CA VAL A 441 -0.87 -12.19 6.30
C VAL A 441 -0.23 -13.18 5.35
N ARG A 442 1.10 -13.22 5.31
CA ARG A 442 1.86 -14.10 4.42
C ARG A 442 2.72 -15.04 5.26
N PHE A 443 2.77 -16.30 4.84
CA PHE A 443 3.61 -17.35 5.40
C PHE A 443 4.47 -17.88 4.27
N GLU A 444 5.77 -17.57 4.29
CA GLU A 444 6.66 -17.80 3.16
C GLU A 444 7.93 -18.53 3.58
N VAL A 445 8.47 -19.37 2.71
CA VAL A 445 9.80 -19.93 2.82
C VAL A 445 10.62 -19.38 1.66
N ALA A 446 11.78 -18.82 1.97
CA ALA A 446 12.69 -18.25 0.98
C ALA A 446 14.12 -18.71 1.24
N ALA A 447 14.88 -18.95 0.18
CA ALA A 447 16.29 -19.28 0.25
C ALA A 447 17.09 -18.47 -0.77
N GLY A 448 18.30 -18.08 -0.38
CA GLY A 448 19.27 -17.44 -1.27
C GLY A 448 20.39 -18.37 -1.71
N GLU A 449 21.41 -17.78 -2.34
CA GLU A 449 22.60 -18.47 -2.86
C GLU A 449 23.39 -19.28 -1.81
N SER A 450 23.30 -18.91 -0.54
CA SER A 450 23.93 -19.62 0.58
C SER A 450 23.20 -20.90 1.01
N GLY A 451 22.05 -21.22 0.40
CA GLY A 451 21.26 -22.42 0.68
C GLY A 451 20.52 -22.43 2.02
N THR A 452 20.63 -21.37 2.82
CA THR A 452 19.88 -21.25 4.09
C THR A 452 18.45 -20.79 3.81
N ALA A 453 17.48 -21.65 4.15
CA ALA A 453 16.06 -21.30 4.06
C ALA A 453 15.61 -20.52 5.31
N ALA A 454 14.86 -19.44 5.10
CA ALA A 454 14.22 -18.65 6.13
C ALA A 454 12.71 -18.75 6.02
N PHE A 455 12.04 -18.96 7.16
CA PHE A 455 10.58 -18.93 7.25
C PHE A 455 10.09 -17.55 7.70
N ILE A 456 9.33 -16.88 6.85
CA ILE A 456 8.92 -15.48 7.01
C ILE A 456 7.42 -15.44 7.27
N VAL A 457 7.03 -14.77 8.36
CA VAL A 457 5.64 -14.38 8.61
C VAL A 457 5.56 -12.87 8.55
N SER A 458 4.76 -12.34 7.63
CA SER A 458 4.58 -10.89 7.49
C SER A 458 3.13 -10.50 7.37
N SER A 459 2.73 -9.41 8.04
CA SER A 459 1.45 -8.74 7.84
C SER A 459 1.53 -7.60 6.80
N HIS A 460 2.71 -7.44 6.21
CA HIS A 460 3.05 -6.41 5.24
C HIS A 460 3.69 -7.08 4.02
N SER A 461 3.51 -6.48 2.85
CA SER A 461 4.22 -6.85 1.64
C SER A 461 4.90 -5.63 1.05
N ARG A 462 5.82 -5.93 0.15
CA ARG A 462 6.48 -4.94 -0.69
C ARG A 462 5.53 -4.30 -1.72
N PHE A 463 4.54 -5.03 -2.23
CA PHE A 463 3.56 -4.62 -3.26
C PHE A 463 2.13 -4.96 -2.91
#